data_AF-A0A5D0UTX6-F1
#
_entry.id   AF-A0A5D0UTX6-F1
#
_cell.length_a   1.000
_cell.length_b   1.000
_cell.length_c   1.000
_cell.angle_alpha   90.00
_cell.angle_beta   90.00
_cell.angle_gamma   90.00
#
_symmetry.space_group_name_H-M   'P 1'
#
loop_
_entity.id
_entity.type
_entity.pdbx_description
1 polymer ?
#
loop_
_entity_poly.entity_id
_entity_poly.type
_entity_poly.pdbx_seq_one_letter_code
_entity_poly.pdbx_strand_id
1 'polypeptide(L)'
;MIRLLLACYPPSFRERYGAELAALVEDTGTGRRVCWDLAVGAAAAWVRPRFTGSPDERVRLRVQAGLSTTWVALCLGMLAVPMVARALLDPPVPGATGTVRTLVWVAWLVLLAGGAVAAGCALLLARRVLVPALRSGRRRVWRPLLPTVVLLLLDTAGTGGVWLLRRGHPAAWPHPSPAFVAAVLGWLAGLAVLAGVGAAGPPVTLRRAAPPVGVMRLPAVLAVGVTTALTVLAVVEVAAVLLAGDGPLAFAGAATAVLAACGALVSAGRTAPALRR
;
A
#
# COMPACT_ATOMS: atom_id res chain seq x y z
N MET A 1 23.78 -3.20 11.40
CA MET A 1 23.34 -3.16 9.99
C MET A 1 22.99 -4.54 9.43
N ILE A 2 23.89 -5.52 9.47
CA ILE A 2 23.65 -6.88 8.91
C ILE A 2 22.47 -7.61 9.53
N ARG A 3 22.32 -7.61 10.87
CA ARG A 3 21.14 -8.20 11.53
C ARG A 3 19.82 -7.60 11.04
N LEU A 4 19.84 -6.31 10.68
CA LEU A 4 18.70 -5.59 10.13
C LEU A 4 18.41 -6.04 8.69
N LEU A 5 19.44 -6.20 7.85
CA LEU A 5 19.32 -6.72 6.49
C LEU A 5 18.85 -8.18 6.45
N LEU A 6 19.34 -9.03 7.35
CA LEU A 6 18.86 -10.40 7.52
C LEU A 6 17.40 -10.43 7.99
N ALA A 7 17.01 -9.49 8.87
CA ALA A 7 15.61 -9.34 9.27
C ALA A 7 14.70 -8.91 8.10
N CYS A 8 15.22 -8.25 7.06
CA CYS A 8 14.46 -7.88 5.87
C CYS A 8 14.10 -9.06 4.97
N TYR A 9 14.69 -10.25 5.14
CA TYR A 9 14.28 -11.43 4.37
C TYR A 9 12.86 -11.90 4.74
N PRO A 10 12.13 -12.52 3.79
CA PRO A 10 10.81 -13.09 4.08
C PRO A 10 10.86 -14.06 5.27
N PRO A 11 9.86 -14.07 6.18
CA PRO A 11 9.88 -14.93 7.36
C PRO A 11 10.13 -16.41 7.05
N SER A 12 9.49 -16.95 6.02
CA SER A 12 9.68 -18.33 5.56
C SER A 12 11.08 -18.62 5.02
N PHE A 13 11.76 -17.61 4.47
CA PHE A 13 13.16 -17.74 4.05
C PHE A 13 14.07 -17.77 5.27
N ARG A 14 13.83 -16.89 6.24
CA ARG A 14 14.62 -16.85 7.49
C ARG A 14 14.47 -18.13 8.31
N GLU A 15 13.27 -18.70 8.37
CA GLU A 15 13.04 -19.99 9.04
C GLU A 15 13.84 -21.14 8.41
N ARG A 16 14.05 -21.10 7.09
CA ARG A 16 14.69 -22.19 6.35
C ARG A 16 16.19 -22.01 6.12
N TYR A 17 16.62 -20.78 5.85
CA TYR A 17 17.98 -20.44 5.43
C TYR A 17 18.60 -19.34 6.29
N GLY A 18 17.90 -18.84 7.31
CA GLY A 18 18.37 -17.70 8.10
C GLY A 18 19.63 -18.01 8.91
N ALA A 19 19.72 -19.21 9.48
CA ALA A 19 20.91 -19.65 10.21
C ALA A 19 22.11 -19.84 9.27
N GLU A 20 21.91 -20.50 8.12
CA GLU A 20 22.94 -20.68 7.09
C GLU A 20 23.42 -19.34 6.53
N LEU A 21 22.50 -18.42 6.23
CA LEU A 21 22.84 -17.09 5.72
C LEU A 21 23.53 -16.23 6.77
N ALA A 22 23.17 -16.37 8.06
CA ALA A 22 23.87 -15.68 9.14
C ALA A 22 25.31 -16.20 9.30
N ALA A 23 25.51 -17.52 9.30
CA ALA A 23 26.83 -18.14 9.35
C ALA A 23 27.70 -17.73 8.15
N LEU A 24 27.15 -17.73 6.94
CA LEU A 24 27.86 -17.28 5.73
C LEU A 24 28.33 -15.83 5.85
N VAL A 25 27.52 -14.95 6.46
CA VAL A 25 27.87 -13.54 6.64
C VAL A 25 28.91 -13.36 7.75
N GLU A 26 28.90 -14.20 8.77
CA GLU A 26 29.96 -14.25 9.79
C GLU A 26 31.30 -14.67 9.17
N ASP A 27 31.29 -15.65 8.27
CA ASP A 27 32.50 -16.13 7.58
C ASP A 27 33.04 -15.15 6.52
N THR A 28 32.15 -14.44 5.81
CA THR A 28 32.55 -13.54 4.70
C THR A 28 32.89 -12.12 5.17
N GLY A 29 32.52 -11.76 6.40
CA GLY A 29 32.73 -10.42 6.97
C GLY A 29 31.69 -9.37 6.56
N THR A 30 31.87 -8.13 7.04
CA THR A 30 30.80 -7.11 7.06
C THR A 30 30.95 -5.98 6.04
N GLY A 31 31.64 -6.24 4.92
CA GLY A 31 31.93 -5.23 3.89
C GLY A 31 30.69 -4.60 3.25
N ARG A 32 30.85 -3.39 2.67
CA ARG A 32 29.77 -2.67 1.95
C ARG A 32 29.14 -3.51 0.84
N ARG A 33 29.95 -4.27 0.11
CA ARG A 33 29.50 -5.17 -0.96
C ARG A 33 28.59 -6.28 -0.44
N VAL A 34 28.96 -6.89 0.69
CA VAL A 34 28.14 -7.92 1.37
C VAL A 34 26.79 -7.32 1.80
N CYS A 35 26.79 -6.11 2.35
CA CYS A 35 25.55 -5.44 2.74
C CYS A 35 24.65 -5.14 1.53
N TRP A 36 25.22 -4.74 0.40
CA TRP A 36 24.49 -4.55 -0.85
C TRP A 36 23.93 -5.87 -1.39
N ASP A 37 24.74 -6.93 -1.42
CA ASP A 37 24.33 -8.26 -1.90
C ASP A 37 23.21 -8.85 -1.02
N LEU A 38 23.27 -8.64 0.30
CA LEU A 38 22.18 -9.02 1.22
C LEU A 38 20.91 -8.21 0.97
N ALA A 39 21.01 -6.91 0.71
CA ALA A 39 19.85 -6.06 0.41
C ALA A 39 19.19 -6.50 -0.92
N VAL A 40 20.00 -6.73 -1.96
CA VAL A 40 19.54 -7.22 -3.27
C VAL A 40 18.95 -8.62 -3.14
N GLY A 41 19.58 -9.50 -2.36
CA GLY A 41 19.08 -10.85 -2.08
C GLY A 41 17.75 -10.84 -1.35
N ALA A 42 17.59 -9.99 -0.33
CA ALA A 42 16.33 -9.81 0.39
C ALA A 42 15.23 -9.31 -0.56
N ALA A 43 15.52 -8.28 -1.35
CA ALA A 43 14.59 -7.75 -2.35
C ALA A 43 14.20 -8.83 -3.37
N ALA A 44 15.17 -9.57 -3.92
CA ALA A 44 14.92 -10.65 -4.86
C ALA A 44 14.05 -11.77 -4.25
N ALA A 45 14.24 -12.10 -2.98
CA ALA A 45 13.43 -13.10 -2.27
C ALA A 45 11.96 -12.66 -2.10
N TRP A 46 11.71 -11.35 -1.93
CA TRP A 46 10.35 -10.78 -1.93
C TRP A 46 9.74 -10.68 -3.34
N VAL A 47 10.56 -10.41 -4.36
CA VAL A 47 10.13 -10.29 -5.76
C VAL A 47 9.81 -11.67 -6.35
N ARG A 48 10.59 -12.71 -6.03
CA ARG A 48 10.40 -14.08 -6.55
C ARG A 48 10.27 -15.10 -5.41
N PRO A 49 9.19 -15.04 -4.62
CA PRO A 49 8.97 -15.99 -3.54
C PRO A 49 8.81 -17.41 -4.09
N ARG A 50 9.55 -18.36 -3.52
CA ARG A 50 9.40 -19.79 -3.83
C ARG A 50 8.24 -20.36 -3.01
N PHE A 51 7.12 -20.62 -3.68
CA PHE A 51 5.98 -21.31 -3.07
C PHE A 51 6.19 -22.82 -3.13
N THR A 52 6.09 -23.49 -1.98
CA THR A 52 6.09 -24.96 -1.84
C THR A 52 4.64 -25.49 -1.86
N GLY A 53 4.47 -26.81 -1.97
CA GLY A 53 3.16 -27.47 -2.00
C GLY A 53 2.74 -27.96 -3.39
N SER A 54 1.51 -28.43 -3.49
CA SER A 54 0.94 -28.93 -4.76
C SER A 54 0.91 -27.84 -5.84
N PRO A 55 0.85 -28.18 -7.14
CA PRO A 55 0.72 -27.19 -8.22
C PRO A 55 -0.40 -26.17 -7.98
N ASP A 56 -1.57 -26.62 -7.53
CA ASP A 56 -2.73 -25.76 -7.28
C ASP A 56 -2.54 -24.84 -6.07
N GLU A 57 -1.91 -25.36 -5.01
CA GLU A 57 -1.58 -24.58 -3.83
C GLU A 57 -0.58 -23.47 -4.16
N ARG A 58 0.40 -23.75 -5.03
CA ARG A 58 1.36 -22.74 -5.50
C ARG A 58 0.67 -21.62 -6.29
N VAL A 59 -0.32 -21.95 -7.14
CA VAL A 59 -1.13 -20.95 -7.86
C VAL A 59 -1.94 -20.11 -6.88
N ARG A 60 -2.62 -20.74 -5.91
CA ARG A 60 -3.38 -20.05 -4.85
C ARG A 60 -2.52 -19.06 -4.08
N LEU A 61 -1.36 -19.50 -3.59
CA LEU A 61 -0.46 -18.66 -2.80
C LEU A 61 0.11 -17.49 -3.62
N ARG A 62 0.41 -17.69 -4.92
CA ARG A 62 0.81 -16.60 -5.82
C ARG A 62 -0.26 -15.53 -5.96
N VAL A 63 -1.50 -15.95 -6.26
CA VAL A 63 -2.63 -15.03 -6.42
C VAL A 63 -2.91 -14.27 -5.12
N GLN A 64 -2.91 -14.99 -3.99
CA GLN A 64 -3.12 -14.42 -2.67
C GLN A 64 -2.02 -13.41 -2.30
N ALA A 65 -0.75 -13.74 -2.54
CA ALA A 65 0.38 -12.86 -2.30
C ALA A 65 0.26 -11.59 -3.15
N GLY A 66 -0.11 -11.73 -4.42
CA GLY A 66 -0.29 -10.56 -5.28
C GLY A 66 -1.44 -9.65 -4.85
N LEU A 67 -2.61 -10.21 -4.53
CA LEU A 67 -3.72 -9.42 -3.96
C LEU A 67 -3.29 -8.66 -2.71
N SER A 68 -2.53 -9.32 -1.82
CA SER A 68 -2.02 -8.73 -0.59
C SER A 68 -1.01 -7.61 -0.88
N THR A 69 -0.06 -7.84 -1.78
CA THR A 69 0.94 -6.83 -2.17
C THR A 69 0.29 -5.61 -2.83
N THR A 70 -0.68 -5.82 -3.73
CA THR A 70 -1.39 -4.71 -4.38
C THR A 70 -2.22 -3.92 -3.37
N TRP A 71 -2.84 -4.57 -2.39
CA TRP A 71 -3.53 -3.89 -1.30
C TRP A 71 -2.59 -3.03 -0.45
N VAL A 72 -1.45 -3.58 -0.04
CA VAL A 72 -0.42 -2.82 0.71
C VAL A 72 0.11 -1.64 -0.11
N ALA A 73 0.35 -1.85 -1.41
CA ALA A 73 0.77 -0.79 -2.32
C ALA A 73 -0.28 0.32 -2.42
N LEU A 74 -1.57 -0.02 -2.45
CA LEU A 74 -2.64 0.98 -2.40
C LEU A 74 -2.62 1.78 -1.09
N CYS A 75 -2.41 1.12 0.06
CA CYS A 75 -2.25 1.81 1.34
C CYS A 75 -1.11 2.84 1.32
N LEU A 76 0.01 2.52 0.66
CA LEU A 76 1.11 3.47 0.46
C LEU A 76 0.72 4.61 -0.48
N GLY A 77 0.04 4.31 -1.60
CA GLY A 77 -0.43 5.31 -2.54
C GLY A 77 -1.42 6.31 -1.93
N MET A 78 -2.28 5.88 -1.00
CA MET A 78 -3.20 6.76 -0.26
C MET A 78 -2.47 7.80 0.61
N LEU A 79 -1.23 7.52 1.04
CA LEU A 79 -0.41 8.47 1.79
C LEU A 79 0.36 9.42 0.87
N ALA A 80 0.76 8.96 -0.31
CA ALA A 80 1.57 9.74 -1.25
C ALA A 80 0.87 11.01 -1.73
N VAL A 81 -0.40 10.89 -2.15
CA VAL A 81 -1.18 12.02 -2.68
C VAL A 81 -1.33 13.19 -1.70
N PRO A 82 -1.81 13.00 -0.45
CA PRO A 82 -1.92 14.10 0.49
C PRO A 82 -0.54 14.67 0.87
N MET A 83 0.52 13.86 0.90
CA MET A 83 1.89 14.36 1.15
C MET A 83 2.36 15.30 0.02
N VAL A 84 2.25 14.88 -1.25
CA VAL A 84 2.65 15.71 -2.40
C VAL A 84 1.77 16.95 -2.51
N ALA A 85 0.46 16.80 -2.35
CA ALA A 85 -0.47 17.93 -2.38
C ALA A 85 -0.14 18.96 -1.27
N ARG A 86 0.12 18.49 -0.04
CA ARG A 86 0.47 19.35 1.09
C ARG A 86 1.83 20.02 0.91
N ALA A 87 2.80 19.33 0.33
CA ALA A 87 4.15 19.85 0.12
C ALA A 87 4.22 20.91 -0.99
N LEU A 88 3.42 20.75 -2.04
CA LEU A 88 3.47 21.64 -3.21
C LEU A 88 2.49 22.80 -3.13
N LEU A 89 1.34 22.62 -2.49
CA LEU A 89 0.22 23.58 -2.58
C LEU A 89 -0.07 24.36 -1.29
N ASP A 90 0.58 24.05 -0.16
CA ASP A 90 0.29 24.69 1.13
C ASP A 90 1.56 24.91 1.99
N PRO A 91 2.07 26.14 2.13
CA PRO A 91 1.86 27.23 1.18
C PRO A 91 2.35 26.82 -0.21
N PRO A 92 1.79 27.39 -1.29
CA PRO A 92 2.20 27.06 -2.64
C PRO A 92 3.69 27.40 -2.84
N VAL A 93 4.47 26.44 -3.31
CA VAL A 93 5.88 26.68 -3.66
C VAL A 93 5.96 27.57 -4.91
N PRO A 94 7.07 28.29 -5.14
CA PRO A 94 7.21 29.19 -6.30
C PRO A 94 6.92 28.51 -7.65
N GLY A 95 7.23 27.21 -7.78
CA GLY A 95 6.96 26.40 -8.97
C GLY A 95 5.54 25.81 -9.06
N ALA A 96 4.63 26.09 -8.12
CA ALA A 96 3.26 25.57 -8.08
C ALA A 96 2.34 26.22 -9.13
N THR A 97 2.72 26.10 -10.41
CA THR A 97 2.00 26.60 -11.58
C THR A 97 0.62 25.93 -11.73
N GLY A 98 -0.20 26.46 -12.65
CA GLY A 98 -1.47 25.84 -13.02
C GLY A 98 -1.32 24.37 -13.43
N THR A 99 -0.24 24.02 -14.13
CA THR A 99 0.07 22.64 -14.52
C THR A 99 0.29 21.73 -13.31
N VAL A 100 1.08 22.16 -12.32
CA VAL A 100 1.32 21.39 -11.08
C VAL A 100 0.01 21.15 -10.33
N ARG A 101 -0.85 22.16 -10.25
CA ARG A 101 -2.18 22.02 -9.62
C ARG A 101 -3.05 21.01 -10.38
N THR A 102 -3.04 21.04 -11.71
CA THR A 102 -3.76 20.06 -12.54
C THR A 102 -3.23 18.64 -12.32
N LEU A 103 -1.91 18.45 -12.26
CA LEU A 103 -1.31 17.14 -11.99
C LEU A 103 -1.72 16.61 -10.60
N VAL A 104 -1.67 17.43 -9.56
CA VAL A 104 -2.13 17.04 -8.21
C VAL A 104 -3.63 16.66 -8.22
N TRP A 105 -4.47 17.40 -8.98
CA TRP A 105 -5.88 17.03 -9.16
C TRP A 105 -6.06 15.70 -9.90
N VAL A 106 -5.30 15.46 -10.97
CA VAL A 106 -5.30 14.18 -11.68
C VAL A 106 -4.88 13.05 -10.75
N ALA A 107 -3.86 13.25 -9.91
CA ALA A 107 -3.44 12.27 -8.90
C ALA A 107 -4.58 11.90 -7.94
N TRP A 108 -5.34 12.89 -7.45
CA TRP A 108 -6.54 12.64 -6.64
C TRP A 108 -7.60 11.82 -7.38
N LEU A 109 -7.92 12.17 -8.63
CA LEU A 109 -8.91 11.43 -9.43
C LEU A 109 -8.47 9.98 -9.69
N VAL A 110 -7.19 9.78 -10.00
CA VAL A 110 -6.59 8.45 -10.21
C VAL A 110 -6.63 7.64 -8.93
N LEU A 111 -6.31 8.24 -7.78
CA LEU A 111 -6.40 7.59 -6.48
C LEU A 111 -7.85 7.19 -6.16
N LEU A 112 -8.83 8.06 -6.42
CA LEU A 112 -10.25 7.78 -6.22
C LEU A 112 -10.72 6.63 -7.12
N ALA A 113 -10.36 6.66 -8.41
CA ALA A 113 -10.70 5.59 -9.35
C ALA A 113 -10.07 4.25 -8.94
N GLY A 114 -8.77 4.25 -8.61
CA GLY A 114 -8.08 3.06 -8.10
C GLY A 114 -8.67 2.54 -6.78
N GLY A 115 -9.02 3.46 -5.88
CA GLY A 115 -9.70 3.16 -4.61
C GLY A 115 -11.07 2.54 -4.81
N ALA A 116 -11.86 3.03 -5.78
CA ALA A 116 -13.16 2.44 -6.13
C ALA A 116 -13.01 1.00 -6.68
N VAL A 117 -12.02 0.76 -7.55
CA VAL A 117 -11.72 -0.60 -8.04
C VAL A 117 -11.31 -1.51 -6.88
N ALA A 118 -10.45 -1.03 -5.98
CA ALA A 118 -10.01 -1.78 -4.80
C ALA A 118 -11.14 -2.05 -3.81
N ALA A 119 -12.05 -1.10 -3.61
CA ALA A 119 -13.26 -1.29 -2.82
C ALA A 119 -14.16 -2.37 -3.43
N GLY A 120 -14.30 -2.39 -4.76
CA GLY A 120 -14.95 -3.47 -5.49
C GLY A 120 -14.31 -4.84 -5.23
N CYS A 121 -12.98 -4.93 -5.29
CA CYS A 121 -12.23 -6.14 -4.93
C CYS A 121 -12.54 -6.58 -3.49
N ALA A 122 -12.46 -5.65 -2.55
CA ALA A 122 -12.69 -5.90 -1.13
C ALA A 122 -14.13 -6.37 -0.88
N LEU A 123 -15.12 -5.78 -1.54
CA LEU A 123 -16.53 -6.16 -1.44
C LEU A 123 -16.77 -7.57 -1.99
N LEU A 124 -16.17 -7.91 -3.13
CA LEU A 124 -16.27 -9.25 -3.71
C LEU A 124 -15.68 -10.31 -2.77
N LEU A 125 -14.51 -10.04 -2.20
CA LEU A 125 -13.88 -10.93 -1.21
C LEU A 125 -14.68 -10.99 0.09
N ALA A 126 -15.19 -9.86 0.58
CA ALA A 126 -16.04 -9.83 1.77
C ALA A 126 -17.30 -10.68 1.57
N ARG A 127 -18.01 -10.50 0.44
CA ARG A 127 -19.21 -11.28 0.12
C ARG A 127 -18.93 -12.77 -0.02
N ARG A 128 -17.84 -13.15 -0.70
CA ARG A 128 -17.54 -14.56 -1.03
C ARG A 128 -16.79 -15.31 0.06
N VAL A 129 -16.08 -14.60 0.94
CA VAL A 129 -15.17 -15.21 1.92
C VAL A 129 -15.57 -14.83 3.36
N LEU A 130 -15.79 -13.53 3.61
CA LEU A 130 -16.05 -13.04 4.95
C LEU A 130 -17.47 -13.36 5.44
N VAL A 131 -18.49 -13.17 4.61
CA VAL A 131 -19.89 -13.48 4.97
C VAL A 131 -20.08 -14.95 5.32
N PRO A 132 -19.58 -15.93 4.53
CA PRO A 132 -19.62 -17.34 4.94
C PRO A 132 -18.82 -17.63 6.23
N ALA A 133 -17.67 -16.97 6.43
CA ALA A 133 -16.87 -17.14 7.64
C ALA A 133 -17.58 -16.57 8.89
N LEU A 134 -18.33 -15.47 8.74
CA LEU A 134 -19.16 -14.90 9.80
C LEU A 134 -20.33 -15.83 10.14
N ARG A 135 -21.06 -16.31 9.12
CA ARG A 135 -22.17 -17.26 9.30
C ARG A 135 -21.76 -18.58 9.96
N SER A 136 -20.54 -19.05 9.65
CA SER A 136 -19.98 -20.27 10.26
C SER A 136 -19.25 -20.02 11.59
N GLY A 137 -19.31 -18.81 12.16
CA GLY A 137 -18.72 -18.50 13.46
C GLY A 137 -17.19 -18.56 13.49
N ARG A 138 -16.50 -18.54 12.34
CA ARG A 138 -15.03 -18.67 12.24
C ARG A 138 -14.32 -17.37 12.66
N ARG A 139 -14.32 -17.08 13.96
CA ARG A 139 -13.73 -15.87 14.57
C ARG A 139 -12.28 -15.62 14.17
N ARG A 140 -11.50 -16.68 13.96
CA ARG A 140 -10.09 -16.57 13.54
C ARG A 140 -9.91 -15.85 12.19
N VAL A 141 -10.89 -15.95 11.29
CA VAL A 141 -10.83 -15.37 9.94
C VAL A 141 -11.13 -13.87 9.94
N TRP A 142 -12.20 -13.45 10.63
CA TRP A 142 -12.68 -12.06 10.55
C TRP A 142 -12.09 -11.12 11.61
N ARG A 143 -11.67 -11.62 12.78
CA ARG A 143 -11.10 -10.79 13.86
C ARG A 143 -9.96 -9.87 13.41
N PRO A 144 -9.00 -10.30 12.56
CA PRO A 144 -7.93 -9.41 12.09
C PRO A 144 -8.40 -8.19 11.29
N LEU A 145 -9.62 -8.21 10.73
CA LEU A 145 -10.18 -7.06 10.02
C LEU A 145 -10.77 -6.01 10.95
N LEU A 146 -11.12 -6.37 12.20
CA LEU A 146 -11.80 -5.43 13.12
C LEU A 146 -11.05 -4.10 13.26
N PRO A 147 -9.72 -4.08 13.54
CA PRO A 147 -9.00 -2.82 13.68
C PRO A 147 -9.05 -1.99 12.39
N THR A 148 -8.87 -2.62 11.23
CA THR A 148 -8.96 -1.94 9.92
C THR A 148 -10.34 -1.34 9.69
N VAL A 149 -11.42 -2.09 9.99
CA VAL A 149 -12.79 -1.62 9.80
C VAL A 149 -13.11 -0.46 10.75
N VAL A 150 -12.74 -0.58 12.03
CA VAL A 150 -12.95 0.49 13.01
C VAL A 150 -12.19 1.75 12.59
N LEU A 151 -10.92 1.63 12.22
CA LEU A 151 -10.12 2.77 11.75
C LEU A 151 -10.68 3.38 10.46
N LEU A 152 -11.18 2.57 9.54
CA LEU A 152 -11.81 3.07 8.32
C LEU A 152 -13.09 3.88 8.63
N LEU A 153 -13.91 3.40 9.58
CA LEU A 153 -15.10 4.14 10.02
C LEU A 153 -14.73 5.45 10.73
N LEU A 154 -13.69 5.43 11.56
CA LEU A 154 -13.18 6.63 12.23
C LEU A 154 -12.59 7.63 11.23
N ASP A 155 -11.83 7.17 10.25
CA ASP A 155 -11.21 8.00 9.23
C ASP A 155 -12.24 8.62 8.28
N THR A 156 -13.26 7.85 7.88
CA THR A 156 -14.39 8.36 7.08
C THR A 156 -15.21 9.39 7.87
N ALA A 157 -15.48 9.14 9.15
CA ALA A 157 -16.13 10.12 10.03
C ALA A 157 -15.26 11.38 10.21
N GLY A 158 -13.95 11.22 10.39
CA GLY A 158 -12.97 12.31 10.48
C GLY A 158 -12.91 13.14 9.21
N THR A 159 -12.94 12.50 8.04
CA THR A 159 -13.02 13.16 6.73
C THR A 159 -14.29 14.02 6.63
N GLY A 160 -15.43 13.46 7.05
CA GLY A 160 -16.69 14.20 7.13
C GLY A 160 -16.62 15.41 8.08
N GLY A 161 -16.00 15.23 9.25
CA GLY A 161 -15.77 16.30 10.23
C GLY A 161 -14.89 17.43 9.69
N VAL A 162 -13.74 17.10 9.11
CA VAL A 162 -12.83 18.09 8.49
C VAL A 162 -13.52 18.83 7.34
N TRP A 163 -14.32 18.13 6.53
CA TRP A 163 -15.07 18.75 5.44
C TRP A 163 -16.18 19.68 5.93
N LEU A 164 -16.92 19.30 6.97
CA LEU A 164 -17.94 20.15 7.60
C LEU A 164 -17.31 21.40 8.23
N LEU A 165 -16.17 21.25 8.91
CA LEU A 165 -15.41 22.38 9.44
C LEU A 165 -14.96 23.31 8.31
N ARG A 166 -14.43 22.75 7.22
CA ARG A 166 -13.99 23.54 6.05
C ARG A 166 -15.12 24.32 5.39
N ARG A 167 -16.35 23.77 5.35
CA ARG A 167 -17.53 24.47 4.78
C ARG A 167 -17.87 25.77 5.49
N GLY A 168 -17.53 25.90 6.78
CA GLY A 168 -17.79 27.10 7.57
C GLY A 168 -16.82 28.26 7.30
N HIS A 169 -15.81 28.08 6.45
CA HIS A 169 -14.73 29.05 6.26
C HIS A 169 -14.45 29.37 4.78
N PRO A 170 -14.03 30.62 4.47
CA PRO A 170 -13.72 31.03 3.10
C PRO A 170 -12.52 30.27 2.51
N ALA A 171 -12.45 30.18 1.17
CA ALA A 171 -11.43 29.43 0.44
C ALA A 171 -9.99 29.90 0.69
N ALA A 172 -9.81 31.18 1.04
CA ALA A 172 -8.56 31.74 1.53
C ALA A 172 -8.75 32.11 3.01
N TRP A 173 -8.29 31.24 3.91
CA TRP A 173 -8.37 31.48 5.34
C TRP A 173 -6.99 31.90 5.86
N PRO A 174 -6.76 33.20 6.11
CA PRO A 174 -5.42 33.71 6.43
C PRO A 174 -4.87 33.16 7.76
N HIS A 175 -5.74 32.77 8.69
CA HIS A 175 -5.36 32.19 9.98
C HIS A 175 -6.29 31.01 10.32
N PRO A 176 -5.97 29.78 9.89
CA PRO A 176 -6.76 28.62 10.27
C PRO A 176 -6.78 28.50 11.80
N SER A 177 -7.95 28.20 12.36
CA SER A 177 -8.07 28.05 13.81
C SER A 177 -7.17 26.90 14.29
N PRO A 178 -6.57 26.99 15.49
CA PRO A 178 -5.79 25.88 16.05
C PRO A 178 -6.57 24.55 16.09
N ALA A 179 -7.89 24.63 16.29
CA ALA A 179 -8.79 23.49 16.24
C ALA A 179 -8.86 22.84 14.84
N PHE A 180 -8.90 23.64 13.77
CA PHE A 180 -8.89 23.13 12.40
C PHE A 180 -7.55 22.45 12.06
N VAL A 181 -6.43 23.08 12.44
CA VAL A 181 -5.09 22.50 12.24
C VAL A 181 -4.96 21.19 13.01
N ALA A 182 -5.38 21.15 14.29
CA ALA A 182 -5.37 19.94 15.09
C ALA A 182 -6.26 18.84 14.50
N ALA A 183 -7.44 19.18 13.96
CA ALA A 183 -8.33 18.23 13.30
C ALA A 183 -7.70 17.63 12.03
N VAL A 184 -7.06 18.45 11.19
CA VAL A 184 -6.38 17.98 9.97
C VAL A 184 -5.18 17.10 10.32
N LEU A 185 -4.35 17.50 11.29
CA LEU A 185 -3.21 16.69 11.73
C LEU A 185 -3.65 15.37 12.37
N GLY A 186 -4.70 15.40 13.20
CA GLY A 186 -5.30 14.21 13.80
C GLY A 186 -5.87 13.27 12.74
N TRP A 187 -6.52 13.81 11.71
CA TRP A 187 -7.03 13.04 10.57
C TRP A 187 -5.88 12.42 9.75
N LEU A 188 -4.82 13.16 9.43
CA LEU A 188 -3.64 12.63 8.73
C LEU A 188 -2.94 11.53 9.53
N ALA A 189 -2.82 11.70 10.84
CA ALA A 189 -2.29 10.66 11.74
C ALA A 189 -3.19 9.42 11.73
N GLY A 190 -4.52 9.61 11.77
CA GLY A 190 -5.51 8.55 11.62
C GLY A 190 -5.34 7.78 10.31
N LEU A 191 -5.16 8.49 9.19
CA LEU A 191 -4.92 7.90 7.87
C LEU A 191 -3.63 7.08 7.83
N ALA A 192 -2.54 7.56 8.45
CA ALA A 192 -1.28 6.83 8.56
C ALA A 192 -1.44 5.54 9.38
N VAL A 193 -2.16 5.60 10.51
CA VAL A 193 -2.47 4.43 11.34
C VAL A 193 -3.36 3.45 10.59
N LEU A 194 -4.38 3.94 9.88
CA LEU A 194 -5.24 3.13 9.01
C LEU A 194 -4.44 2.45 7.89
N ALA A 195 -3.52 3.15 7.24
CA ALA A 195 -2.66 2.57 6.21
C ALA A 195 -1.76 1.46 6.80
N GLY A 196 -1.17 1.68 7.97
CA GLY A 196 -0.34 0.68 8.65
C GLY A 196 -1.12 -0.57 9.08
N VAL A 197 -2.25 -0.39 9.76
CA VAL A 197 -3.11 -1.49 10.22
C VAL A 197 -3.82 -2.16 9.04
N GLY A 198 -4.26 -1.37 8.07
CA GLY A 198 -4.87 -1.79 6.81
C GLY A 198 -3.92 -2.58 5.92
N ALA A 199 -2.60 -2.36 6.01
CA ALA A 199 -1.62 -3.19 5.33
C ALA A 199 -1.53 -4.62 5.89
N ALA A 200 -1.94 -4.84 7.15
CA ALA A 200 -1.83 -6.15 7.81
C ALA A 200 -3.15 -6.93 7.85
N GLY A 201 -4.27 -6.28 8.21
CA GLY A 201 -5.56 -6.94 8.48
C GLY A 201 -6.08 -7.77 7.29
N PRO A 202 -6.34 -7.16 6.12
CA PRO A 202 -6.86 -7.86 4.95
C PRO A 202 -5.97 -9.00 4.44
N PRO A 203 -4.64 -8.85 4.30
CA PRO A 203 -3.76 -9.97 3.97
C PRO A 203 -3.83 -11.14 4.98
N VAL A 204 -3.86 -10.85 6.28
CA VAL A 204 -3.96 -11.88 7.33
C VAL A 204 -5.31 -12.60 7.23
N THR A 205 -6.40 -11.88 7.02
CA THR A 205 -7.73 -12.49 6.86
C THR A 205 -7.81 -13.33 5.60
N LEU A 206 -7.29 -12.84 4.47
CA LEU A 206 -7.25 -13.60 3.23
C LEU A 206 -6.43 -14.90 3.41
N ARG A 207 -5.29 -14.83 4.11
CA ARG A 207 -4.46 -15.99 4.45
C ARG A 207 -5.18 -16.99 5.33
N ARG A 208 -5.88 -16.54 6.36
CA ARG A 208 -6.61 -17.42 7.29
C ARG A 208 -7.86 -18.03 6.66
N ALA A 209 -8.48 -17.34 5.72
CA ALA A 209 -9.61 -17.86 4.97
C ALA A 209 -9.22 -18.90 3.92
N ALA A 210 -8.00 -18.78 3.37
CA ALA A 210 -7.44 -19.66 2.33
C ALA A 210 -8.43 -19.96 1.19
N PRO A 211 -9.04 -18.94 0.55
CA PRO A 211 -10.06 -19.17 -0.46
C PRO A 211 -9.47 -19.87 -1.69
N PRO A 212 -10.30 -20.64 -2.43
CA PRO A 212 -9.86 -21.27 -3.68
C PRO A 212 -9.59 -20.21 -4.77
N VAL A 213 -8.74 -20.56 -5.74
CA VAL A 213 -8.32 -19.65 -6.83
C VAL A 213 -9.51 -19.09 -7.61
N GLY A 214 -10.55 -19.90 -7.85
CA GLY A 214 -11.76 -19.45 -8.56
C GLY A 214 -12.46 -18.27 -7.89
N VAL A 215 -12.44 -18.17 -6.56
CA VAL A 215 -13.00 -17.04 -5.82
C VAL A 215 -12.14 -15.78 -5.97
N MET A 216 -10.82 -15.94 -6.06
CA MET A 216 -9.85 -14.86 -6.17
C MET A 216 -9.61 -14.37 -7.60
N ARG A 217 -10.06 -15.11 -8.64
CA ARG A 217 -9.75 -14.79 -10.05
C ARG A 217 -10.19 -13.39 -10.45
N LEU A 218 -11.45 -13.03 -10.18
CA LEU A 218 -11.99 -11.71 -10.51
C LEU A 218 -11.31 -10.58 -9.70
N PRO A 219 -11.17 -10.68 -8.36
CA PRO A 219 -10.37 -9.74 -7.58
C PRO A 219 -8.93 -9.58 -8.11
N ALA A 220 -8.30 -10.67 -8.58
CA ALA A 220 -6.94 -10.63 -9.10
C ALA A 220 -6.83 -9.92 -10.45
N VAL A 221 -7.86 -10.02 -11.30
CA VAL A 221 -7.95 -9.21 -12.54
C VAL A 221 -8.16 -7.74 -12.19
N LEU A 222 -9.08 -7.42 -11.28
CA LEU A 222 -9.32 -6.04 -10.86
C LEU A 222 -8.09 -5.41 -10.17
N ALA A 223 -7.28 -6.21 -9.49
CA ALA A 223 -6.01 -5.77 -8.92
C ALA A 223 -5.01 -5.27 -9.99
N VAL A 224 -5.11 -5.72 -11.25
CA VAL A 224 -4.34 -5.15 -12.37
C VAL A 224 -4.75 -3.71 -12.61
N GLY A 225 -6.06 -3.41 -12.55
CA GLY A 225 -6.56 -2.03 -12.65
C GLY A 225 -6.05 -1.13 -11.52
N VAL A 226 -5.97 -1.66 -10.28
CA VAL A 226 -5.36 -0.94 -9.15
C VAL A 226 -3.87 -0.70 -9.41
N THR A 227 -3.14 -1.69 -9.92
CA THR A 227 -1.73 -1.53 -10.32
C THR A 227 -1.57 -0.42 -11.37
N THR A 228 -2.40 -0.40 -12.41
CA THR A 228 -2.38 0.65 -13.44
C THR A 228 -2.63 2.03 -12.83
N ALA A 229 -3.62 2.15 -11.95
CA ALA A 229 -3.89 3.40 -11.25
C ALA A 229 -2.67 3.87 -10.42
N LEU A 230 -2.02 2.97 -9.67
CA LEU A 230 -0.81 3.30 -8.91
C LEU A 230 0.37 3.70 -9.79
N THR A 231 0.52 3.08 -10.97
CA THR A 231 1.56 3.48 -11.93
C THR A 231 1.30 4.88 -12.48
N VAL A 232 0.06 5.19 -12.89
CA VAL A 232 -0.30 6.54 -13.35
C VAL A 232 -0.11 7.55 -12.23
N LEU A 233 -0.49 7.20 -11.00
CA LEU A 233 -0.31 8.03 -9.82
C LEU A 233 1.15 8.44 -9.63
N ALA A 234 2.05 7.45 -9.64
CA ALA A 234 3.49 7.68 -9.48
C ALA A 234 4.05 8.59 -10.58
N VAL A 235 3.66 8.38 -11.84
CA VAL A 235 4.09 9.22 -12.97
C VAL A 235 3.65 10.67 -12.79
N VAL A 236 2.38 10.88 -12.43
CA VAL A 236 1.80 12.21 -12.26
C VAL A 236 2.41 12.95 -11.07
N GLU A 237 2.65 12.27 -9.95
CA GLU A 237 3.32 12.86 -8.78
C GLU A 237 4.78 13.20 -9.06
N VAL A 238 5.54 12.30 -9.68
CA VAL A 238 6.93 12.58 -10.06
C VAL A 238 6.99 13.78 -11.01
N ALA A 239 6.12 13.85 -12.01
CA ALA A 239 6.03 15.01 -12.90
C ALA A 239 5.70 16.30 -12.15
N ALA A 240 4.76 16.26 -11.19
CA ALA A 240 4.41 17.42 -10.38
C ALA A 240 5.60 17.92 -9.54
N VAL A 241 6.34 17.02 -8.91
CA VAL A 241 7.53 17.36 -8.10
C VAL A 241 8.64 17.93 -8.98
N LEU A 242 8.95 17.29 -10.11
CA LEU A 242 9.98 17.77 -11.04
C LEU A 242 9.67 19.16 -11.61
N LEU A 243 8.39 19.48 -11.84
CA LEU A 243 7.96 20.79 -12.35
C LEU A 243 7.91 21.87 -11.25
N ALA A 244 7.57 21.50 -10.02
CA ALA A 244 7.41 22.45 -8.92
C ALA A 244 8.74 22.81 -8.22
N GLY A 245 9.75 21.95 -8.36
CA GLY A 245 11.05 22.08 -7.70
C GLY A 245 11.16 21.22 -6.44
N ASP A 246 12.41 21.05 -5.98
CA ASP A 246 12.75 20.08 -4.95
C ASP A 246 12.34 20.53 -3.54
N GLY A 247 11.46 19.74 -2.91
CA GLY A 247 11.19 19.79 -1.48
C GLY A 247 11.28 18.38 -0.89
N PRO A 248 11.92 18.17 0.28
CA PRO A 248 12.16 16.84 0.82
C PRO A 248 10.86 16.05 1.06
N LEU A 249 9.79 16.73 1.46
CA LEU A 249 8.47 16.13 1.67
C LEU A 249 7.81 15.73 0.33
N ALA A 250 7.91 16.58 -0.69
CA ALA A 250 7.35 16.31 -2.02
C ALA A 250 8.08 15.12 -2.67
N PHE A 251 9.41 15.10 -2.58
CA PHE A 251 10.23 13.98 -3.03
C PHE A 251 9.88 12.68 -2.29
N ALA A 252 9.74 12.73 -0.96
CA ALA A 252 9.34 11.57 -0.17
C ALA A 252 7.95 11.03 -0.57
N GLY A 253 7.01 11.91 -0.86
CA GLY A 253 5.68 11.55 -1.40
C GLY A 253 5.79 10.82 -2.74
N ALA A 254 6.45 11.43 -3.73
CA ALA A 254 6.63 10.83 -5.04
C ALA A 254 7.41 9.51 -4.99
N ALA A 255 8.47 9.43 -4.17
CA ALA A 255 9.21 8.19 -3.94
C ALA A 255 8.30 7.09 -3.34
N THR A 256 7.41 7.45 -2.42
CA THR A 256 6.42 6.53 -1.84
C THR A 256 5.45 6.00 -2.91
N ALA A 257 4.97 6.87 -3.81
CA ALA A 257 4.12 6.45 -4.94
C ALA A 257 4.87 5.52 -5.91
N VAL A 258 6.14 5.81 -6.21
CA VAL A 258 6.99 4.93 -7.05
C VAL A 258 7.18 3.56 -6.40
N LEU A 259 7.46 3.51 -5.09
CA LEU A 259 7.59 2.25 -4.36
C LEU A 259 6.28 1.45 -4.38
N ALA A 260 5.14 2.12 -4.20
CA ALA A 260 3.82 1.51 -4.33
C ALA A 260 3.60 0.93 -5.74
N ALA A 261 3.87 1.71 -6.78
CA ALA A 261 3.74 1.29 -8.17
C ALA A 261 4.63 0.08 -8.49
N CYS A 262 5.91 0.11 -8.10
CA CYS A 262 6.85 -0.99 -8.28
C CYS A 262 6.37 -2.27 -7.58
N GLY A 263 5.91 -2.17 -6.32
CA GLY A 263 5.35 -3.29 -5.58
C GLY A 263 4.12 -3.89 -6.29
N ALA A 264 3.22 -3.04 -6.79
CA ALA A 264 2.02 -3.44 -7.51
C ALA A 264 2.32 -4.05 -8.90
N LEU A 265 3.36 -3.57 -9.60
CA LEU A 265 3.81 -4.13 -10.88
C LEU A 265 4.45 -5.50 -10.71
N VAL A 266 5.33 -5.66 -9.72
CA VAL A 266 5.91 -6.96 -9.35
C VAL A 266 4.80 -7.94 -8.94
N SER A 267 3.79 -7.46 -8.22
CA SER A 267 2.59 -8.23 -7.90
C SER A 267 1.86 -8.71 -9.16
N ALA A 268 1.50 -7.79 -10.06
CA ALA A 268 0.78 -8.09 -11.29
C ALA A 268 1.54 -9.06 -12.21
N GLY A 269 2.86 -8.88 -12.36
CA GLY A 269 3.71 -9.76 -13.15
C GLY A 269 3.75 -11.19 -12.61
N ARG A 270 3.56 -11.38 -11.30
CA ARG A 270 3.46 -12.72 -10.67
C ARG A 270 2.08 -13.33 -10.79
N THR A 271 1.02 -12.54 -10.70
CA THR A 271 -0.36 -13.05 -10.68
C THR A 271 -0.90 -13.32 -12.08
N ALA A 272 -0.59 -12.49 -13.07
CA ALA A 272 -1.15 -12.62 -14.42
C ALA A 272 -0.86 -13.99 -15.08
N PRO A 273 0.37 -14.56 -15.01
CA PRO A 273 0.62 -15.89 -15.56
C PRO A 273 -0.13 -17.01 -14.80
N ALA A 274 -0.39 -16.81 -13.51
CA ALA A 274 -1.08 -17.78 -12.66
C ALA A 274 -2.59 -17.85 -12.94
N LEU A 275 -3.19 -16.78 -13.49
CA LEU A 275 -4.62 -16.71 -13.83
C LEU A 275 -4.97 -17.31 -15.21
N ARG A 276 -3.95 -17.59 -16.04
CA ARG A 276 -4.08 -18.20 -17.37
C ARG A 276 -4.09 -19.74 -17.34
N ARG A 277 -3.72 -20.33 -16.20
CA ARG A 277 -3.80 -21.78 -15.95
C ARG A 277 -5.14 -22.11 -15.32
#